data_AF-A0A7X2IUD2-F1
#
_entry.id   AF-A0A7X2IUD2-F1
#
_cell.length_a   1.000
_cell.length_b   1.000
_cell.length_c   1.000
_cell.angle_alpha   90.00
_cell.angle_beta   90.00
_cell.angle_gamma   90.00
#
_symmetry.space_group_name_H-M   'P 1'
#
loop_
_entity.id
_entity.type
_entity.pdbx_description
1 polymer ?
#
loop_
_entity_poly.entity_id
_entity_poly.type
_entity_poly.pdbx_seq_one_letter_code
_entity_poly.pdbx_strand_id
1 'polypeptide(L)'
;MRSTFSKSRSARILGVALLLFSNLVSSSHASELWLATQTNNKVRLYNYSRALLIGQSKFGLGWNELTHVPADLKKIKDALTTQGFDEVAIAENLDGRDILPRIQEFVAKDTGHETRTIVYVTGHGWTDPNGVTYLVGSDAALPGPTSQPQFARMLSVTTLRDLHVISRALHTLLVLDSCYSGAILQTKSAASPTRLAVEQLKKPVYQILASGQKNQRVAGDGTFADMFVSGLSGAAAYDRASTFITFRQLANWLFFELPKRSNQVPVYADYPTPDGDMVFLTKTKSDEIVGASSIKETIIVPSREEAAQQTRISESGTFRAIYPKTQVYYYRKTSDDLRVVNAMNKLGVDYIARPPELPDSLVTNGLACGPTTPPNAIKALARALIRDGVPIARIAPYNNAQAKQGRIEVLSTANGIDPITRSFKQNLKPLSEIEIDSINSCRSLESKS
;
A
#
# COMPACT_ATOMS: atom_id res chain seq x y z
N MET A 1 -84.20 52.66 -29.41
CA MET A 1 -85.16 52.12 -28.42
C MET A 1 -84.40 51.14 -27.53
N ARG A 2 -84.36 51.41 -26.20
CA ARG A 2 -84.03 50.49 -25.06
C ARG A 2 -82.65 49.78 -25.10
N SER A 3 -81.67 50.18 -24.28
CA SER A 3 -81.40 49.72 -22.88
C SER A 3 -81.07 48.21 -22.83
N THR A 4 -80.01 47.67 -22.23
CA THR A 4 -79.34 47.97 -20.94
C THR A 4 -78.10 47.07 -20.78
N PHE A 5 -77.05 47.62 -20.17
CA PHE A 5 -76.13 47.07 -19.14
C PHE A 5 -75.43 45.69 -19.23
N SER A 6 -74.11 45.79 -18.96
CA SER A 6 -73.28 44.96 -18.07
C SER A 6 -72.56 43.74 -18.63
N LYS A 7 -71.23 43.81 -18.69
CA LYS A 7 -70.34 43.23 -17.66
C LYS A 7 -68.87 43.45 -18.03
N SER A 8 -68.10 43.93 -17.06
CA SER A 8 -66.64 44.04 -17.10
C SER A 8 -65.99 42.67 -17.31
N ARG A 9 -65.06 42.56 -18.28
CA ARG A 9 -64.09 41.48 -18.34
C ARG A 9 -62.69 42.08 -18.35
N SER A 10 -61.97 41.80 -17.28
CA SER A 10 -60.56 42.10 -17.08
C SER A 10 -59.72 41.30 -18.08
N ALA A 11 -59.02 42.00 -18.99
CA ALA A 11 -57.99 41.39 -19.81
C ALA A 11 -56.66 41.43 -19.03
N ARG A 12 -56.21 40.27 -18.56
CA ARG A 12 -54.89 40.07 -17.96
C ARG A 12 -53.84 40.21 -19.06
N ILE A 13 -52.93 41.16 -18.90
CA ILE A 13 -51.70 41.27 -19.69
C ILE A 13 -50.80 40.10 -19.26
N LEU A 14 -50.58 39.17 -20.19
CA LEU A 14 -49.67 38.04 -20.01
C LEU A 14 -48.23 38.56 -20.16
N GLY A 15 -47.59 38.88 -19.04
CA GLY A 15 -46.16 39.17 -19.00
C GLY A 15 -45.36 37.88 -19.19
N VAL A 16 -44.71 37.74 -20.34
CA VAL A 16 -43.71 36.69 -20.58
C VAL A 16 -42.46 37.07 -19.80
N ALA A 17 -42.28 36.47 -18.63
CA ALA A 17 -41.03 36.54 -17.88
C ALA A 17 -40.00 35.62 -18.57
N LEU A 18 -39.11 36.22 -19.36
CA LEU A 18 -37.95 35.56 -19.93
C LEU A 18 -36.96 35.27 -18.77
N LEU A 19 -37.10 34.10 -18.15
CA LEU A 19 -36.13 33.61 -17.17
C LEU A 19 -34.84 33.25 -17.91
N LEU A 20 -33.91 34.20 -17.95
CA LEU A 20 -32.50 33.94 -18.24
C LEU A 20 -31.97 33.04 -17.12
N PHE A 21 -32.00 31.72 -17.34
CA PHE A 21 -31.17 30.79 -16.58
C PHE A 21 -29.72 31.08 -16.95
N SER A 22 -29.10 32.01 -16.23
CA SER A 22 -27.66 32.07 -16.12
C SER A 22 -27.23 30.73 -15.55
N ASN A 23 -26.66 29.86 -16.39
CA ASN A 23 -25.87 28.73 -15.94
C ASN A 23 -24.73 29.32 -15.11
N LEU A 24 -24.91 29.38 -13.79
CA LEU A 24 -23.77 29.45 -12.88
C LEU A 24 -23.06 28.11 -13.06
N VAL A 25 -22.08 28.11 -13.97
CA VAL A 25 -20.94 27.20 -13.83
C VAL A 25 -20.31 27.61 -12.51
N SER A 26 -20.68 26.91 -11.43
CA SER A 26 -19.91 26.95 -10.20
C SER A 26 -18.53 26.47 -10.59
N SER A 27 -17.62 27.41 -10.84
CA SER A 27 -16.20 27.14 -10.84
C SER A 27 -15.87 26.72 -9.41
N SER A 28 -16.03 25.42 -9.11
CA SER A 28 -15.46 24.83 -7.91
C SER A 28 -14.00 25.26 -7.91
N HIS A 29 -13.64 26.17 -7.01
CA HIS A 29 -12.26 26.56 -6.83
C HIS A 29 -11.53 25.30 -6.42
N ALA A 30 -10.86 24.70 -7.39
CA ALA A 30 -10.15 23.47 -7.20
C ALA A 30 -9.06 23.75 -6.17
N SER A 31 -9.08 22.99 -5.08
CA SER A 31 -8.25 23.23 -3.91
C SER A 31 -6.82 22.83 -4.27
N GLU A 32 -6.06 23.79 -4.80
CA GLU A 32 -4.69 23.54 -5.21
C GLU A 32 -3.87 23.00 -4.03
N LEU A 33 -3.25 21.84 -4.23
CA LEU A 33 -2.36 21.25 -3.25
C LEU A 33 -0.93 21.69 -3.53
N TRP A 34 -0.37 22.47 -2.61
CA TRP A 34 1.01 22.96 -2.67
C TRP A 34 1.89 22.28 -1.61
N LEU A 35 3.09 21.88 -2.02
CA LEU A 35 4.16 21.38 -1.16
C LEU A 35 5.22 22.47 -1.01
N ALA A 36 5.53 22.92 0.22
CA ALA A 36 6.52 23.96 0.47
C ALA A 36 7.96 23.41 0.57
N THR A 37 8.91 23.82 -0.27
CA THR A 37 10.31 23.32 -0.28
C THR A 37 11.23 24.10 0.66
N GLN A 38 12.43 23.58 0.97
CA GLN A 38 13.43 24.26 1.83
C GLN A 38 13.93 25.58 1.26
N THR A 39 13.85 25.75 -0.05
CA THR A 39 14.22 26.99 -0.74
C THR A 39 13.11 28.05 -0.71
N ASN A 40 12.08 27.86 0.13
CA ASN A 40 10.90 28.72 0.21
C ASN A 40 10.07 28.75 -1.09
N ASN A 41 10.33 27.82 -2.01
CA ASN A 41 9.55 27.63 -3.23
C ASN A 41 8.36 26.72 -2.92
N LYS A 42 7.19 26.99 -3.51
CA LYS A 42 6.04 26.10 -3.43
C LYS A 42 5.95 25.26 -4.71
N VAL A 43 5.82 23.95 -4.58
CA VAL A 43 5.57 23.03 -5.70
C VAL A 43 4.09 22.68 -5.68
N ARG A 44 3.34 23.16 -6.67
CA ARG A 44 1.96 22.73 -6.87
C ARG A 44 1.99 21.31 -7.39
N LEU A 45 1.31 20.41 -6.69
CA LEU A 45 1.27 19.00 -7.06
C LEU A 45 -0.07 18.64 -7.71
N TYR A 46 -1.17 19.13 -7.15
CA TYR A 46 -2.50 18.89 -7.70
C TYR A 46 -3.26 20.19 -7.84
N ASN A 47 -3.92 20.35 -8.98
CA ASN A 47 -4.84 21.45 -9.20
C ASN A 47 -6.27 20.99 -8.90
N TYR A 48 -6.57 19.70 -9.04
CA TYR A 48 -7.89 19.13 -8.79
C TYR A 48 -7.76 17.76 -8.13
N SER A 49 -8.61 17.46 -7.16
CA SER A 49 -8.60 16.18 -6.45
C SER A 49 -10.00 15.59 -6.44
N ARG A 50 -10.12 14.34 -6.90
CA ARG A 50 -11.43 13.68 -7.04
C ARG A 50 -11.40 12.23 -6.57
N ALA A 51 -12.52 11.76 -6.07
CA ALA A 51 -12.69 10.40 -5.61
C ALA A 51 -14.05 9.82 -6.01
N LEU A 52 -14.05 8.54 -6.35
CA LEU A 52 -15.25 7.72 -6.54
C LEU A 52 -15.21 6.62 -5.49
N LEU A 53 -16.20 6.62 -4.59
CA LEU A 53 -16.36 5.59 -3.57
C LEU A 53 -17.53 4.69 -3.97
N ILE A 54 -17.25 3.43 -4.26
CA ILE A 54 -18.24 2.41 -4.62
C ILE A 54 -18.42 1.48 -3.41
N GLY A 55 -19.62 1.39 -2.87
CA GLY A 55 -19.95 0.48 -1.78
C GLY A 55 -21.08 -0.46 -2.15
N GLN A 56 -20.79 -1.76 -2.09
CA GLN A 56 -21.79 -2.80 -2.22
C GLN A 56 -22.13 -3.29 -0.81
N SER A 57 -23.31 -2.95 -0.31
CA SER A 57 -23.71 -3.15 1.09
C SER A 57 -24.98 -3.98 1.23
N LYS A 58 -25.94 -3.73 0.35
CA LYS A 58 -27.22 -4.43 0.29
C LYS A 58 -27.13 -5.52 -0.77
N PHE A 59 -27.29 -6.75 -0.32
CA PHE A 59 -27.31 -7.90 -1.20
C PHE A 59 -28.56 -8.72 -0.90
N GLY A 60 -29.21 -9.20 -1.95
CA GLY A 60 -30.17 -10.28 -1.85
C GLY A 60 -29.52 -11.61 -2.22
N LEU A 61 -30.32 -12.68 -2.28
CA LEU A 61 -29.99 -13.87 -3.05
C LEU A 61 -28.79 -14.70 -2.52
N GLY A 62 -28.68 -14.81 -1.19
CA GLY A 62 -27.75 -15.73 -0.51
C GLY A 62 -26.48 -15.09 0.04
N TRP A 63 -26.22 -13.82 -0.25
CA TRP A 63 -25.14 -13.05 0.38
C TRP A 63 -25.63 -12.40 1.69
N ASN A 64 -24.73 -12.27 2.66
CA ASN A 64 -24.99 -11.46 3.85
C ASN A 64 -24.86 -9.97 3.51
N GLU A 65 -25.70 -9.13 4.09
CA GLU A 65 -25.54 -7.67 4.02
C GLU A 65 -24.27 -7.21 4.74
N LEU A 66 -23.65 -6.15 4.24
CA LEU A 66 -22.46 -5.52 4.82
C LEU A 66 -22.86 -4.17 5.43
N THR A 67 -23.45 -4.22 6.64
CA THR A 67 -24.06 -3.05 7.30
C THR A 67 -23.08 -1.94 7.68
N HIS A 68 -21.77 -2.23 7.76
CA HIS A 68 -20.71 -1.27 8.04
C HIS A 68 -20.38 -0.36 6.83
N VAL A 69 -20.60 -0.83 5.61
CA VAL A 69 -20.15 -0.15 4.38
C VAL A 69 -20.64 1.30 4.27
N PRO A 70 -21.93 1.64 4.51
CA PRO A 70 -22.36 3.03 4.43
C PRO A 70 -21.63 3.97 5.41
N ALA A 71 -21.37 3.50 6.63
CA ALA A 71 -20.60 4.25 7.63
C ALA A 71 -19.13 4.41 7.19
N ASP A 72 -18.57 3.38 6.60
CA ASP A 72 -17.20 3.38 6.07
C ASP A 72 -17.02 4.34 4.89
N LEU A 73 -17.97 4.36 3.96
CA LEU A 73 -17.96 5.32 2.86
C LEU A 73 -18.04 6.75 3.38
N LYS A 74 -18.87 7.01 4.40
CA LYS A 74 -18.99 8.33 5.01
C LYS A 74 -17.67 8.77 5.65
N LYS A 75 -17.04 7.94 6.49
CA LYS A 75 -15.77 8.30 7.16
C LYS A 75 -14.64 8.52 6.14
N ILE A 76 -14.58 7.73 5.07
CA ILE A 76 -13.60 7.91 3.99
C ILE A 76 -13.87 9.21 3.25
N LYS A 77 -15.13 9.52 2.91
CA LYS A 77 -15.49 10.78 2.28
C LYS A 77 -15.08 11.98 3.13
N ASP A 78 -15.35 11.95 4.43
CA ASP A 78 -15.00 13.03 5.35
C ASP A 78 -13.46 13.21 5.43
N ALA A 79 -12.72 12.10 5.47
CA ALA A 79 -11.26 12.11 5.46
C ALA A 79 -10.69 12.67 4.15
N LEU A 80 -11.20 12.24 2.99
CA LEU A 80 -10.75 12.75 1.69
C LEU A 80 -11.12 14.22 1.49
N THR A 81 -12.28 14.65 1.96
CA THR A 81 -12.66 16.07 1.94
C THR A 81 -11.67 16.89 2.77
N THR A 82 -11.28 16.41 3.95
CA THR A 82 -10.24 17.04 4.78
C THR A 82 -8.88 17.09 4.08
N GLN A 83 -8.61 16.14 3.18
CA GLN A 83 -7.39 16.10 2.37
C GLN A 83 -7.41 17.07 1.17
N GLY A 84 -8.50 17.83 0.98
CA GLY A 84 -8.67 18.74 -0.17
C GLY A 84 -9.15 18.03 -1.43
N PHE A 85 -9.97 16.98 -1.31
CA PHE A 85 -10.69 16.40 -2.45
C PHE A 85 -11.94 17.23 -2.75
N ASP A 86 -11.95 17.88 -3.91
CA ASP A 86 -13.00 18.78 -4.38
C ASP A 86 -14.30 18.03 -4.75
N GLU A 87 -14.15 16.83 -5.31
CA GLU A 87 -15.25 15.99 -5.78
C GLU A 87 -15.14 14.59 -5.16
N VAL A 88 -16.01 14.25 -4.21
CA VAL A 88 -16.11 12.89 -3.67
C VAL A 88 -17.49 12.31 -3.98
N ALA A 89 -17.57 11.57 -5.09
CA ALA A 89 -18.77 10.90 -5.54
C ALA A 89 -18.94 9.55 -4.82
N ILE A 90 -20.17 9.23 -4.42
CA ILE A 90 -20.53 7.94 -3.83
C ILE A 90 -21.47 7.20 -4.81
N ALA A 91 -21.23 5.91 -5.02
CA ALA A 91 -22.09 5.01 -5.77
C ALA A 91 -22.35 3.76 -4.93
N GLU A 92 -23.58 3.58 -4.47
CA GLU A 92 -23.94 2.44 -3.62
C GLU A 92 -24.74 1.40 -4.41
N ASN A 93 -24.49 0.12 -4.13
CA ASN A 93 -25.28 -1.01 -4.61
C ASN A 93 -25.49 -1.01 -6.14
N LEU A 94 -24.39 -0.85 -6.89
CA LEU A 94 -24.45 -0.94 -8.36
C LEU A 94 -24.69 -2.40 -8.79
N ASP A 95 -25.45 -2.57 -9.87
CA ASP A 95 -25.48 -3.83 -10.61
C ASP A 95 -24.08 -4.16 -11.12
N GLY A 96 -23.74 -5.45 -11.20
CA GLY A 96 -22.39 -5.88 -11.57
C GLY A 96 -21.93 -5.37 -12.94
N ARG A 97 -22.88 -5.18 -13.87
CA ARG A 97 -22.62 -4.64 -15.22
C ARG A 97 -22.26 -3.16 -15.23
N ASP A 98 -22.64 -2.42 -14.19
CA ASP A 98 -22.46 -0.97 -14.11
C ASP A 98 -21.19 -0.56 -13.37
N ILE A 99 -20.57 -1.47 -12.61
CA ILE A 99 -19.34 -1.20 -11.85
C ILE A 99 -18.20 -0.78 -12.78
N LEU A 100 -17.91 -1.57 -13.82
CA LEU A 100 -16.77 -1.30 -14.70
C LEU A 100 -16.95 -0.02 -15.53
N PRO A 101 -18.09 0.21 -16.24
CA PRO A 101 -18.31 1.45 -16.96
C PRO A 101 -18.19 2.69 -16.06
N ARG A 102 -18.72 2.61 -14.83
CA ARG A 102 -18.63 3.70 -13.85
C ARG A 102 -17.19 4.02 -13.45
N ILE A 103 -16.35 3.00 -13.22
CA ILE A 103 -14.93 3.21 -12.91
C ILE A 103 -14.20 3.74 -14.16
N GLN A 104 -14.45 3.16 -15.34
CA GLN A 104 -13.83 3.56 -16.61
C GLN A 104 -14.10 5.04 -16.93
N GLU A 105 -15.36 5.46 -16.88
CA GLU A 105 -15.74 6.87 -17.06
C GLU A 105 -14.99 7.77 -16.07
N PHE A 106 -14.89 7.32 -14.82
CA PHE A 106 -14.22 8.10 -13.79
C PHE A 106 -12.71 8.27 -14.08
N VAL A 107 -11.99 7.19 -14.33
CA VAL A 107 -10.53 7.22 -14.53
C VAL A 107 -10.11 7.80 -15.89
N ALA A 108 -10.96 7.66 -16.92
CA ALA A 108 -10.68 8.15 -18.27
C ALA A 108 -11.00 9.63 -18.47
N LYS A 109 -11.78 10.24 -17.57
CA LYS A 109 -12.10 11.68 -17.64
C LYS A 109 -10.83 12.51 -17.49
N ASP A 110 -10.44 13.13 -18.59
CA ASP A 110 -9.45 14.19 -18.64
C ASP A 110 -10.07 15.47 -18.04
N THR A 111 -9.40 16.01 -17.05
CA THR A 111 -9.83 17.21 -16.33
C THR A 111 -9.12 18.46 -16.85
N GLY A 112 -8.13 18.33 -17.74
CA GLY A 112 -7.27 19.44 -18.16
C GLY A 112 -6.35 19.96 -17.04
N HIS A 113 -6.20 19.20 -15.95
CA HIS A 113 -5.53 19.62 -14.72
C HIS A 113 -4.64 18.51 -14.16
N GLU A 114 -3.54 18.87 -13.47
CA GLU A 114 -2.76 17.91 -12.68
C GLU A 114 -3.64 17.33 -11.56
N THR A 115 -4.22 16.16 -11.80
CA THR A 115 -5.29 15.61 -10.96
C THR A 115 -4.81 14.40 -10.18
N ARG A 116 -5.24 14.26 -8.92
CA ARG A 116 -5.24 12.95 -8.24
C ARG A 116 -6.65 12.37 -8.18
N THR A 117 -6.74 11.09 -8.49
CA THR A 117 -7.99 10.34 -8.60
C THR A 117 -7.93 9.14 -7.67
N ILE A 118 -8.91 9.00 -6.78
CA ILE A 118 -9.08 7.78 -5.97
C ILE A 118 -10.33 7.04 -6.43
N VAL A 119 -10.20 5.74 -6.65
CA VAL A 119 -11.34 4.83 -6.78
C VAL A 119 -11.27 3.88 -5.61
N TYR A 120 -12.20 3.99 -4.66
CA TYR A 120 -12.31 3.10 -3.52
C TYR A 120 -13.50 2.16 -3.72
N VAL A 121 -13.29 0.86 -3.67
CA VAL A 121 -14.34 -0.15 -3.85
C VAL A 121 -14.39 -1.05 -2.64
N THR A 122 -15.56 -1.16 -2.00
CA THR A 122 -15.80 -2.08 -0.88
C THR A 122 -17.04 -2.93 -1.14
N GLY A 123 -16.99 -4.20 -0.72
CA GLY A 123 -18.07 -5.15 -0.96
C GLY A 123 -17.63 -6.61 -0.86
N HIS A 124 -18.50 -7.52 -1.28
CA HIS A 124 -18.16 -8.93 -1.39
C HIS A 124 -17.16 -9.18 -2.52
N GLY A 125 -16.23 -10.10 -2.24
CA GLY A 125 -15.32 -10.67 -3.23
C GLY A 125 -15.54 -12.17 -3.30
N TRP A 126 -15.50 -12.73 -4.51
CA TRP A 126 -15.65 -14.16 -4.74
C TRP A 126 -14.58 -14.67 -5.70
N THR A 127 -14.03 -15.84 -5.42
CA THR A 127 -13.05 -16.50 -6.30
C THR A 127 -13.67 -17.77 -6.84
N ASP A 128 -13.69 -17.91 -8.17
CA ASP A 128 -14.23 -19.09 -8.83
C ASP A 128 -13.30 -20.31 -8.71
N PRO A 129 -13.77 -21.53 -9.05
CA PRO A 129 -12.93 -22.73 -9.01
C PRO A 129 -11.69 -22.69 -9.92
N ASN A 130 -11.68 -21.82 -10.93
CA ASN A 130 -10.53 -21.61 -11.81
C ASN A 130 -9.52 -20.60 -11.22
N GLY A 131 -9.81 -20.04 -10.04
CA GLY A 131 -8.95 -19.11 -9.33
C GLY A 131 -9.06 -17.66 -9.79
N VAL A 132 -10.11 -17.30 -10.56
CA VAL A 132 -10.40 -15.91 -10.93
C VAL A 132 -11.18 -15.25 -9.82
N THR A 133 -10.74 -14.06 -9.39
CA THR A 133 -11.41 -13.28 -8.34
C THR A 133 -12.25 -12.17 -8.95
N TYR A 134 -13.43 -11.96 -8.38
CA TYR A 134 -14.41 -10.99 -8.81
C TYR A 134 -14.90 -10.12 -7.65
N LEU A 135 -15.21 -8.87 -7.96
CA LEU A 135 -16.09 -8.01 -7.18
C LEU A 135 -17.53 -8.40 -7.48
N VAL A 136 -18.34 -8.57 -6.44
CA VAL A 136 -19.73 -8.99 -6.55
C VAL A 136 -20.63 -7.76 -6.71
N GLY A 137 -21.44 -7.70 -7.77
CA GLY A 137 -22.48 -6.69 -7.92
C GLY A 137 -23.66 -6.94 -6.98
N SER A 138 -24.43 -5.91 -6.67
CA SER A 138 -25.58 -6.03 -5.76
C SER A 138 -26.69 -6.97 -6.28
N ASP A 139 -26.78 -7.15 -7.60
CA ASP A 139 -27.74 -8.01 -8.30
C ASP A 139 -27.25 -9.46 -8.48
N ALA A 140 -26.04 -9.79 -8.06
CA ALA A 140 -25.48 -11.12 -8.19
C ALA A 140 -25.93 -12.03 -7.03
N ALA A 141 -26.55 -13.17 -7.34
CA ALA A 141 -26.80 -14.21 -6.34
C ALA A 141 -25.53 -14.97 -5.96
N LEU A 142 -25.51 -15.58 -4.78
CA LEU A 142 -24.39 -16.40 -4.33
C LEU A 142 -24.24 -17.62 -5.26
N PRO A 143 -23.05 -17.87 -5.85
CA PRO A 143 -22.85 -19.05 -6.69
C PRO A 143 -23.08 -20.33 -5.89
N GLY A 144 -24.05 -21.13 -6.32
CA GLY A 144 -24.36 -22.45 -5.80
C GLY A 144 -23.95 -23.57 -6.76
N PRO A 145 -24.04 -24.85 -6.34
CA PRO A 145 -23.66 -26.00 -7.16
C PRO A 145 -24.45 -26.12 -8.48
N THR A 146 -25.66 -25.56 -8.52
CA THR A 146 -26.62 -25.68 -9.63
C THR A 146 -26.97 -24.32 -10.26
N SER A 147 -26.41 -23.21 -9.78
CA SER A 147 -26.71 -21.88 -10.34
C SER A 147 -25.95 -21.64 -11.64
N GLN A 148 -26.62 -21.06 -12.65
CA GLN A 148 -25.98 -20.55 -13.86
C GLN A 148 -24.80 -19.63 -13.51
N PRO A 149 -23.75 -19.55 -14.35
CA PRO A 149 -22.63 -18.67 -14.08
C PRO A 149 -23.08 -17.20 -14.08
N GLN A 150 -23.03 -16.56 -12.91
CA GLN A 150 -23.41 -15.15 -12.74
C GLN A 150 -22.25 -14.19 -13.03
N PHE A 151 -21.27 -14.63 -13.80
CA PHE A 151 -20.10 -13.85 -14.15
C PHE A 151 -20.45 -12.51 -14.82
N ALA A 152 -21.57 -12.41 -15.55
CA ALA A 152 -22.03 -11.15 -16.12
C ALA A 152 -22.42 -10.09 -15.07
N ARG A 153 -22.64 -10.50 -13.81
CA ARG A 153 -22.98 -9.65 -12.65
C ARG A 153 -21.81 -9.52 -11.67
N MET A 154 -20.63 -9.97 -12.07
CA MET A 154 -19.43 -9.93 -11.25
C MET A 154 -18.28 -9.36 -12.07
N LEU A 155 -17.52 -8.43 -11.50
CA LEU A 155 -16.42 -7.79 -12.19
C LEU A 155 -15.10 -8.46 -11.82
N SER A 156 -14.39 -9.04 -12.79
CA SER A 156 -13.05 -9.56 -12.52
C SER A 156 -12.12 -8.45 -12.03
N VAL A 157 -11.46 -8.66 -10.89
CA VAL A 157 -10.56 -7.65 -10.31
C VAL A 157 -9.36 -7.39 -11.22
N THR A 158 -8.94 -8.38 -12.02
CA THR A 158 -7.80 -8.21 -12.94
C THR A 158 -8.10 -7.23 -14.06
N THR A 159 -9.37 -7.07 -14.47
CA THR A 159 -9.78 -6.05 -15.45
C THR A 159 -9.50 -4.63 -14.95
N LEU A 160 -9.61 -4.40 -13.63
CA LEU A 160 -9.36 -3.08 -13.03
C LEU A 160 -7.88 -2.68 -13.07
N ARG A 161 -6.96 -3.64 -13.19
CA ARG A 161 -5.54 -3.36 -13.36
C ARG A 161 -5.29 -2.65 -14.68
N ASP A 162 -5.91 -3.14 -15.76
CA ASP A 162 -5.65 -2.71 -17.12
C ASP A 162 -6.17 -1.29 -17.38
N LEU A 163 -7.00 -0.75 -16.48
CA LEU A 163 -7.45 0.66 -16.53
C LEU A 163 -6.30 1.67 -16.39
N HIS A 164 -5.10 1.24 -15.97
CA HIS A 164 -3.92 2.09 -15.98
C HIS A 164 -3.61 2.69 -17.37
N VAL A 165 -4.00 2.02 -18.46
CA VAL A 165 -3.72 2.48 -19.84
C VAL A 165 -4.62 3.64 -20.28
N ILE A 166 -5.80 3.77 -19.66
CA ILE A 166 -6.77 4.82 -19.99
C ILE A 166 -6.83 5.94 -18.94
N SER A 167 -6.16 5.76 -17.80
CA SER A 167 -6.11 6.75 -16.72
C SER A 167 -5.54 8.08 -17.23
N ARG A 168 -6.27 9.17 -17.00
CA ARG A 168 -5.85 10.53 -17.42
C ARG A 168 -5.38 11.44 -16.28
N ALA A 169 -5.49 10.99 -15.03
CA ALA A 169 -4.99 11.73 -13.88
C ALA A 169 -3.46 11.66 -13.78
N LEU A 170 -2.85 12.63 -13.09
CA LEU A 170 -1.45 12.56 -12.69
C LEU A 170 -1.27 11.32 -11.81
N HIS A 171 -2.01 11.22 -10.70
CA HIS A 171 -1.97 10.01 -9.87
C HIS A 171 -3.35 9.38 -9.77
N THR A 172 -3.44 8.09 -10.05
CA THR A 172 -4.63 7.29 -9.81
C THR A 172 -4.35 6.24 -8.76
N LEU A 173 -5.20 6.15 -7.74
CA LEU A 173 -5.14 5.11 -6.72
C LEU A 173 -6.44 4.30 -6.73
N LEU A 174 -6.34 3.02 -7.04
CA LEU A 174 -7.41 2.05 -6.89
C LEU A 174 -7.27 1.33 -5.54
N VAL A 175 -8.26 1.47 -4.67
CA VAL A 175 -8.33 0.76 -3.38
C VAL A 175 -9.45 -0.28 -3.45
N LEU A 176 -9.12 -1.54 -3.18
CA LEU A 176 -10.03 -2.66 -3.16
C LEU A 176 -10.14 -3.21 -1.73
N ASP A 177 -11.23 -2.90 -1.05
CA ASP A 177 -11.57 -3.44 0.27
C ASP A 177 -12.61 -4.55 0.16
N SER A 178 -12.16 -5.69 -0.36
CA SER A 178 -12.98 -6.90 -0.48
C SER A 178 -12.13 -8.14 -0.24
N CYS A 179 -12.77 -9.25 0.13
CA CYS A 179 -12.13 -10.56 0.20
C CYS A 179 -11.39 -10.88 -1.10
N TYR A 180 -10.21 -11.51 -0.99
CA TYR A 180 -9.43 -12.01 -2.12
C TYR A 180 -8.93 -10.96 -3.13
N SER A 181 -9.16 -9.66 -2.87
CA SER A 181 -8.84 -8.54 -3.77
C SER A 181 -7.37 -8.50 -4.24
N GLY A 182 -6.43 -9.02 -3.44
CA GLY A 182 -5.01 -9.15 -3.81
C GLY A 182 -4.73 -10.03 -5.05
N ALA A 183 -5.73 -10.77 -5.56
CA ALA A 183 -5.64 -11.49 -6.82
C ALA A 183 -5.31 -10.60 -8.03
N ILE A 184 -5.60 -9.30 -7.95
CA ILE A 184 -5.25 -8.30 -8.99
C ILE A 184 -3.73 -8.17 -9.23
N LEU A 185 -2.91 -8.58 -8.25
CA LEU A 185 -1.45 -8.37 -8.26
C LEU A 185 -0.62 -9.61 -8.66
N GLN A 186 -1.26 -10.69 -9.13
CA GLN A 186 -0.62 -11.99 -9.38
C GLN A 186 0.57 -12.01 -10.37
N THR A 187 0.74 -10.96 -11.17
CA THR A 187 1.79 -10.89 -12.21
C THR A 187 2.91 -9.91 -11.88
N LYS A 188 2.96 -9.34 -10.67
CA LYS A 188 4.03 -8.40 -10.27
C LYS A 188 4.53 -8.69 -8.86
N SER A 189 5.85 -8.65 -8.69
CA SER A 189 6.49 -8.54 -7.38
C SER A 189 6.06 -7.23 -6.72
N ALA A 190 5.85 -7.25 -5.40
CA ALA A 190 5.54 -6.05 -4.61
C ALA A 190 6.52 -4.91 -4.93
N ALA A 191 5.99 -3.69 -5.11
CA ALA A 191 6.81 -2.53 -5.43
C ALA A 191 7.84 -2.27 -4.31
N SER A 192 9.10 -2.04 -4.70
CA SER A 192 10.18 -1.69 -3.77
C SER A 192 10.18 -0.17 -3.53
N PRO A 193 10.35 0.33 -2.29
CA PRO A 193 10.44 1.77 -2.03
C PRO A 193 11.67 2.36 -2.74
N THR A 194 11.45 3.31 -3.65
CA THR A 194 12.52 4.14 -4.22
C THR A 194 12.55 5.48 -3.49
N ARG A 195 13.74 6.06 -3.29
CA ARG A 195 13.86 7.48 -2.90
C ARG A 195 13.19 8.29 -4.00
N LEU A 196 12.10 9.00 -3.68
CA LEU A 196 11.40 9.83 -4.67
C LEU A 196 11.95 11.26 -4.61
N ALA A 197 12.64 11.69 -5.64
CA ALA A 197 12.85 13.13 -5.84
C ALA A 197 11.48 13.83 -5.97
N VAL A 198 11.38 15.11 -5.60
CA VAL A 198 10.17 15.91 -5.82
C VAL A 198 9.71 15.84 -7.29
N GLU A 199 10.68 15.79 -8.21
CA GLU A 199 10.42 15.63 -9.65
C GLU A 199 9.77 14.29 -10.03
N GLN A 200 9.95 13.24 -9.23
CA GLN A 200 9.25 11.97 -9.45
C GLN A 200 7.76 12.07 -9.06
N LEU A 201 7.40 12.90 -8.09
CA LEU A 201 5.98 13.12 -7.77
C LEU A 201 5.19 13.83 -8.87
N LYS A 202 5.87 14.44 -9.85
CA LYS A 202 5.24 15.03 -11.03
C LYS A 202 5.06 14.01 -12.17
N LYS A 203 5.49 12.76 -11.98
CA LYS A 203 5.31 11.71 -12.98
C LYS A 203 4.02 10.94 -12.74
N PRO A 204 3.29 10.58 -13.80
CA PRO A 204 2.04 9.88 -13.63
C PRO A 204 2.24 8.47 -13.09
N VAL A 205 1.31 8.01 -12.24
CA VAL A 205 1.31 6.63 -11.71
C VAL A 205 -0.11 6.12 -11.48
N TYR A 206 -0.30 4.82 -11.73
CA TYR A 206 -1.49 4.07 -11.34
C TYR A 206 -1.12 3.10 -10.21
N GLN A 207 -1.67 3.31 -9.03
CA GLN A 207 -1.35 2.57 -7.82
C GLN A 207 -2.56 1.73 -7.40
N ILE A 208 -2.32 0.53 -6.91
CA ILE A 208 -3.36 -0.39 -6.45
C ILE A 208 -3.06 -0.75 -4.99
N LEU A 209 -4.08 -0.72 -4.14
CA LEU A 209 -4.06 -1.21 -2.77
C LEU A 209 -5.22 -2.17 -2.56
N ALA A 210 -4.94 -3.38 -2.14
CA ALA A 210 -5.95 -4.38 -1.78
C ALA A 210 -5.88 -4.69 -0.28
N SER A 211 -7.03 -4.82 0.37
CA SER A 211 -7.12 -5.03 1.82
C SER A 211 -6.74 -6.45 2.29
N GLY A 212 -6.65 -7.40 1.37
CA GLY A 212 -6.22 -8.77 1.65
C GLY A 212 -5.53 -9.46 0.47
N GLN A 213 -4.81 -10.54 0.76
CA GLN A 213 -4.16 -11.38 -0.24
C GLN A 213 -5.16 -12.21 -1.07
N LYS A 214 -4.70 -12.77 -2.20
CA LYS A 214 -5.49 -13.62 -3.13
C LYS A 214 -6.30 -14.72 -2.44
N ASN A 215 -5.76 -15.33 -1.37
CA ASN A 215 -6.38 -16.47 -0.68
C ASN A 215 -6.92 -16.12 0.70
N GLN A 216 -7.11 -14.82 0.99
CA GLN A 216 -7.49 -14.33 2.30
C GLN A 216 -8.95 -13.84 2.32
N ARG A 217 -9.73 -14.41 3.23
CA ARG A 217 -10.99 -13.80 3.67
C ARG A 217 -10.67 -12.68 4.65
N VAL A 218 -11.25 -11.51 4.42
CA VAL A 218 -11.10 -10.35 5.29
C VAL A 218 -12.25 -10.30 6.30
N ALA A 219 -12.04 -9.66 7.45
CA ALA A 219 -12.99 -9.64 8.56
C ALA A 219 -14.35 -9.03 8.22
N GLY A 220 -14.43 -8.14 7.21
CA GLY A 220 -15.69 -7.52 6.77
C GLY A 220 -16.35 -6.70 7.89
N ASP A 221 -15.55 -5.99 8.67
CA ASP A 221 -15.96 -5.27 9.88
C ASP A 221 -15.58 -3.78 9.87
N GLY A 222 -15.05 -3.29 8.74
CA GLY A 222 -14.63 -1.90 8.55
C GLY A 222 -13.25 -1.53 9.14
N THR A 223 -12.51 -2.50 9.68
CA THR A 223 -11.16 -2.26 10.23
C THR A 223 -10.21 -1.68 9.19
N PHE A 224 -10.24 -2.17 7.94
CA PHE A 224 -9.40 -1.62 6.87
C PHE A 224 -9.73 -0.16 6.59
N ALA A 225 -11.01 0.20 6.51
CA ALA A 225 -11.44 1.57 6.30
C ALA A 225 -11.03 2.50 7.46
N ASP A 226 -11.12 2.03 8.72
CA ASP A 226 -10.63 2.81 9.88
C ASP A 226 -9.14 3.06 9.80
N MET A 227 -8.37 2.03 9.45
CA MET A 227 -6.94 2.14 9.31
C MET A 227 -6.54 3.00 8.13
N PHE A 228 -7.21 2.88 6.99
CA PHE A 228 -7.01 3.74 5.83
C PHE A 228 -7.18 5.21 6.20
N VAL A 229 -8.29 5.57 6.88
CA VAL A 229 -8.55 6.94 7.36
C VAL A 229 -7.51 7.39 8.38
N SER A 230 -7.11 6.53 9.31
CA SER A 230 -6.05 6.83 10.29
C SER A 230 -4.71 7.11 9.62
N GLY A 231 -4.36 6.31 8.62
CA GLY A 231 -3.18 6.49 7.78
C GLY A 231 -3.20 7.85 7.06
N LEU A 232 -4.30 8.16 6.37
CA LEU A 232 -4.51 9.47 5.71
C LEU A 232 -4.42 10.65 6.70
N SER A 233 -4.84 10.44 7.95
CA SER A 233 -4.78 11.47 9.00
C SER A 233 -3.37 11.67 9.58
N GLY A 234 -2.37 10.93 9.09
CA GLY A 234 -0.97 11.06 9.46
C GLY A 234 -0.40 9.92 10.30
N ALA A 235 -1.18 8.88 10.63
CA ALA A 235 -0.63 7.72 11.35
C ALA A 235 0.43 6.96 10.54
N ALA A 236 0.38 7.07 9.22
CA ALA A 236 1.37 6.50 8.31
C ALA A 236 2.59 7.40 8.07
N ALA A 237 2.67 8.57 8.71
CA ALA A 237 3.83 9.44 8.60
C ALA A 237 5.01 8.84 9.36
N TYR A 238 6.20 8.87 8.75
CA TYR A 238 7.41 8.40 9.43
C TYR A 238 7.88 9.35 10.55
N ASP A 239 7.55 10.63 10.43
CA ASP A 239 7.87 11.66 11.40
C ASP A 239 6.62 12.49 11.70
N ARG A 240 6.40 12.83 12.97
CA ARG A 240 5.33 13.73 13.42
C ARG A 240 5.45 15.14 12.84
N ALA A 241 6.67 15.54 12.45
CA ALA A 241 6.91 16.81 11.78
C ALA A 241 6.63 16.77 10.26
N SER A 242 6.39 15.58 9.67
CA SER A 242 6.06 15.49 8.25
C SER A 242 4.72 16.15 7.99
N THR A 243 4.66 17.05 7.00
CA THR A 243 3.43 17.76 6.58
C THR A 243 2.62 17.00 5.53
N PHE A 244 3.17 15.89 5.02
CA PHE A 244 2.52 15.02 4.05
C PHE A 244 3.00 13.56 4.21
N ILE A 245 2.28 12.65 3.58
CA ILE A 245 2.66 11.25 3.37
C ILE A 245 2.44 10.87 1.91
N THR A 246 3.17 9.87 1.42
CA THR A 246 2.96 9.26 0.11
C THR A 246 2.13 7.99 0.22
N PHE A 247 1.58 7.52 -0.88
CA PHE A 247 0.84 6.27 -0.92
C PHE A 247 1.71 5.08 -0.50
N ARG A 248 2.98 5.01 -0.92
CA ARG A 248 3.86 3.93 -0.47
C ARG A 248 4.08 3.94 1.04
N GLN A 249 4.12 5.12 1.67
CA GLN A 249 4.18 5.23 3.14
C GLN A 249 2.91 4.68 3.78
N LEU A 250 1.75 5.09 3.27
CA LEU A 250 0.43 4.58 3.68
C LEU A 250 0.36 3.05 3.55
N ALA A 251 0.71 2.51 2.38
CA ALA A 251 0.62 1.08 2.10
C ALA A 251 1.59 0.26 2.96
N ASN A 252 2.81 0.77 3.18
CA ASN A 252 3.78 0.13 4.08
C ASN A 252 3.30 0.13 5.54
N TRP A 253 2.73 1.25 6.01
CA TRP A 253 2.19 1.33 7.35
C TRP A 253 1.01 0.36 7.55
N LEU A 254 0.08 0.32 6.60
CA LEU A 254 -1.03 -0.64 6.59
C LEU A 254 -0.52 -2.09 6.62
N PHE A 255 0.54 -2.41 5.88
CA PHE A 255 1.14 -3.76 5.87
C PHE A 255 1.62 -4.22 7.25
N PHE A 256 2.15 -3.31 8.08
CA PHE A 256 2.63 -3.66 9.43
C PHE A 256 1.55 -3.56 10.51
N GLU A 257 0.66 -2.56 10.41
CA GLU A 257 -0.29 -2.28 11.48
C GLU A 257 -1.62 -3.04 11.33
N LEU A 258 -2.09 -3.29 10.11
CA LEU A 258 -3.38 -3.97 9.89
C LEU A 258 -3.42 -5.40 10.44
N PRO A 259 -2.36 -6.23 10.25
CA PRO A 259 -2.35 -7.59 10.81
C PRO A 259 -2.36 -7.65 12.35
N LYS A 260 -2.09 -6.54 13.04
CA LYS A 260 -2.16 -6.47 14.51
C LYS A 260 -3.59 -6.29 15.03
N ARG A 261 -4.51 -5.87 14.17
CA ARG A 261 -5.88 -5.49 14.52
C ARG A 261 -6.94 -6.30 13.79
N SER A 262 -6.54 -6.97 12.71
CA SER A 262 -7.40 -7.80 11.86
C SER A 262 -6.60 -9.00 11.34
N ASN A 263 -7.30 -9.98 10.79
CA ASN A 263 -6.68 -11.10 10.08
C ASN A 263 -6.20 -10.71 8.68
N GLN A 264 -6.33 -9.45 8.27
CA GLN A 264 -6.03 -8.90 6.95
C GLN A 264 -4.53 -8.63 6.73
N VAL A 265 -4.03 -8.94 5.53
CA VAL A 265 -2.67 -8.62 5.08
C VAL A 265 -2.78 -7.85 3.77
N PRO A 266 -2.64 -6.51 3.79
CA PRO A 266 -2.86 -5.70 2.61
C PRO A 266 -1.68 -5.85 1.63
N VAL A 267 -1.96 -5.70 0.34
CA VAL A 267 -0.96 -5.79 -0.73
C VAL A 267 -1.11 -4.62 -1.69
N TYR A 268 -0.01 -4.16 -2.29
CA TYR A 268 -0.02 -3.02 -3.20
C TYR A 268 0.96 -3.17 -4.37
N ALA A 269 0.70 -2.44 -5.46
CA ALA A 269 1.58 -2.37 -6.62
C ALA A 269 1.40 -1.07 -7.41
N ASP A 270 2.40 -0.76 -8.26
CA ASP A 270 2.41 0.38 -9.16
C ASP A 270 2.42 -0.05 -10.64
N TYR A 271 1.76 0.73 -11.51
CA TYR A 271 1.66 0.51 -12.95
C TYR A 271 1.84 1.81 -13.77
N PRO A 272 2.47 1.74 -14.96
CA PRO A 272 3.25 0.61 -15.47
C PRO A 272 4.60 0.47 -14.75
N THR A 273 5.21 1.60 -14.37
CA THR A 273 6.48 1.74 -13.63
C THR A 273 6.28 2.58 -12.36
N PRO A 274 7.10 2.36 -11.30
CA PRO A 274 6.98 3.04 -10.01
C PRO A 274 7.60 4.45 -10.02
N ASP A 275 7.27 5.25 -11.04
CA ASP A 275 7.93 6.53 -11.30
C ASP A 275 7.32 7.71 -10.54
N GLY A 276 6.05 7.61 -10.11
CA GLY A 276 5.32 8.59 -9.30
C GLY A 276 4.82 8.03 -7.97
N ASP A 277 4.14 8.86 -7.18
CA ASP A 277 3.51 8.46 -5.91
C ASP A 277 2.42 9.47 -5.49
N MET A 278 1.23 8.99 -5.16
CA MET A 278 0.17 9.84 -4.63
C MET A 278 0.56 10.43 -3.28
N VAL A 279 0.22 11.70 -3.04
CA VAL A 279 0.52 12.42 -1.80
C VAL A 279 -0.75 12.82 -1.07
N PHE A 280 -0.70 12.77 0.26
CA PHE A 280 -1.73 13.18 1.22
C PHE A 280 -1.12 14.11 2.26
N LEU A 281 -1.85 15.09 2.77
CA LEU A 281 -1.42 15.97 3.85
C LEU A 281 -1.56 15.29 5.21
N THR A 282 -0.69 15.59 6.15
CA THR A 282 -0.88 15.19 7.56
C THR A 282 -1.63 16.29 8.32
N LYS A 283 -2.42 15.88 9.32
CA LYS A 283 -3.37 16.76 10.01
C LYS A 283 -2.73 17.82 10.93
N THR A 284 -1.40 17.91 11.02
CA THR A 284 -0.78 18.85 11.96
C THR A 284 -0.99 20.33 11.57
N LYS A 285 -1.40 20.66 10.33
CA LYS A 285 -1.65 22.04 9.89
C LYS A 285 -2.70 22.17 8.76
N SER A 286 -3.85 21.49 8.83
CA SER A 286 -5.00 21.89 7.99
C SER A 286 -5.53 23.29 8.37
N ASP A 287 -5.30 23.71 9.62
CA ASP A 287 -5.67 25.05 10.12
C ASP A 287 -4.57 26.11 9.89
N GLU A 288 -3.45 25.71 9.27
CA GLU A 288 -2.27 26.56 9.08
C GLU A 288 -1.76 26.51 7.62
N ILE A 289 -2.67 26.38 6.65
CA ILE A 289 -2.36 26.65 5.23
C ILE A 289 -2.24 28.17 5.00
N VAL A 290 -1.52 28.87 5.89
CA VAL A 290 -0.85 30.16 5.69
C VAL A 290 0.34 30.21 6.68
N GLY A 291 1.37 29.40 6.46
CA GLY A 291 2.55 29.44 7.33
C GLY A 291 3.63 28.44 6.94
N ALA A 292 4.74 28.95 6.42
CA ALA A 292 5.85 28.17 5.89
C ALA A 292 6.33 27.05 6.85
N SER A 293 6.43 25.83 6.33
CA SER A 293 7.25 24.78 6.93
C SER A 293 7.89 23.91 5.85
N SER A 294 9.18 23.63 6.05
CA SER A 294 10.18 23.24 5.07
C SER A 294 10.13 21.77 4.66
N ILE A 295 10.04 21.47 3.36
CA ILE A 295 10.28 20.15 2.78
C ILE A 295 11.69 20.10 2.18
N LYS A 296 12.53 19.14 2.61
CA LYS A 296 13.83 18.83 1.96
C LYS A 296 13.69 18.78 0.44
N GLU A 297 14.59 19.44 -0.31
CA GLU A 297 14.60 19.46 -1.80
C GLU A 297 14.66 18.06 -2.42
N THR A 298 14.96 17.06 -1.59
CA THR A 298 14.62 15.65 -1.78
C THR A 298 13.49 15.29 -0.82
N ILE A 299 12.37 14.78 -1.33
CA ILE A 299 11.46 14.00 -0.48
C ILE A 299 12.22 12.72 -0.18
N ILE A 300 12.94 12.76 0.93
CA ILE A 300 13.44 11.54 1.53
C ILE A 300 12.17 10.84 2.02
N VAL A 301 11.60 9.97 1.18
CA VAL A 301 11.00 8.75 1.71
C VAL A 301 12.18 8.10 2.42
N PRO A 302 12.27 8.16 3.76
CA PRO A 302 13.40 7.57 4.46
C PRO A 302 13.54 6.15 3.94
N SER A 303 14.78 5.79 3.60
CA SER A 303 15.06 4.38 3.49
C SER A 303 14.60 3.75 4.81
N ARG A 304 14.21 2.47 4.77
CA ARG A 304 13.75 1.72 5.93
C ARG A 304 14.67 1.85 7.17
N GLU A 305 15.90 2.31 6.96
CA GLU A 305 16.94 2.64 7.94
C GLU A 305 16.68 3.91 8.76
N GLU A 306 16.17 4.99 8.15
CA GLU A 306 15.89 6.29 8.80
C GLU A 306 14.52 6.30 9.51
N ALA A 307 13.50 5.64 8.95
CA ALA A 307 12.21 5.43 9.61
C ALA A 307 12.35 4.54 10.87
N ALA A 308 13.29 3.59 10.85
CA ALA A 308 13.69 2.80 12.01
C ALA A 308 14.58 3.57 13.01
N GLN A 309 15.07 4.75 12.63
CA GLN A 309 15.88 5.62 13.49
C GLN A 309 14.99 6.64 14.23
N GLN A 310 13.88 7.09 13.63
CA GLN A 310 12.89 7.97 14.24
C GLN A 310 11.91 7.28 15.21
N THR A 311 11.86 5.95 15.21
CA THR A 311 11.21 5.16 16.27
C THR A 311 12.07 5.07 17.56
N ARG A 312 13.24 5.72 17.63
CA ARG A 312 14.10 5.79 18.82
C ARG A 312 13.83 6.97 19.75
N ILE A 313 12.60 7.47 19.83
CA ILE A 313 12.20 8.33 20.96
C ILE A 313 10.86 7.85 21.51
N SER A 314 10.89 6.67 22.12
CA SER A 314 10.11 6.40 23.33
C SER A 314 11.01 5.59 24.26
N GLU A 315 11.45 6.23 25.34
CA GLU A 315 12.32 5.67 26.35
C GLU A 315 11.71 4.41 27.00
N SER A 316 12.58 3.47 27.35
CA SER A 316 12.34 2.25 28.15
C SER A 316 11.54 1.12 27.47
N GLY A 317 12.24 0.32 26.68
CA GLY A 317 11.75 -1.00 26.25
C GLY A 317 12.92 -1.91 25.92
N THR A 318 13.31 -2.76 26.86
CA THR A 318 14.39 -3.75 26.75
C THR A 318 14.29 -4.57 25.46
N PHE A 319 15.34 -4.51 24.62
CA PHE A 319 15.58 -5.43 23.51
C PHE A 319 15.42 -6.87 23.99
N ARG A 320 14.50 -7.63 23.41
CA ARG A 320 14.32 -9.04 23.78
C ARG A 320 15.17 -9.91 22.87
N ALA A 321 16.47 -9.66 22.88
CA ALA A 321 17.41 -10.57 22.27
C ALA A 321 17.48 -11.85 23.12
N ILE A 322 17.42 -13.03 22.49
CA ILE A 322 17.77 -14.32 23.13
C ILE A 322 19.16 -14.23 23.79
N TYR A 323 20.00 -13.31 23.32
CA TYR A 323 21.28 -12.95 23.92
C TYR A 323 21.38 -11.41 24.01
N PRO A 324 21.29 -10.80 25.21
CA PRO A 324 21.14 -9.35 25.39
C PRO A 324 22.31 -8.49 24.84
N LYS A 325 23.42 -9.12 24.42
CA LYS A 325 24.59 -8.48 23.83
C LYS A 325 24.79 -8.79 22.34
N THR A 326 23.82 -9.44 21.69
CA THR A 326 23.90 -9.82 20.27
C THR A 326 22.92 -9.01 19.43
N GLN A 327 23.45 -8.25 18.48
CA GLN A 327 22.67 -7.56 17.46
C GLN A 327 22.66 -8.39 16.18
N VAL A 328 21.47 -8.70 15.67
CA VAL A 328 21.31 -9.34 14.36
C VAL A 328 21.01 -8.29 13.31
N TYR A 329 21.67 -8.38 12.18
CA TYR A 329 21.47 -7.55 11.01
C TYR A 329 21.09 -8.44 9.84
N TYR A 330 20.23 -7.96 8.95
CA TYR A 330 19.81 -8.71 7.77
C TYR A 330 19.92 -7.84 6.52
N TYR A 331 20.79 -8.24 5.59
CA TYR A 331 20.95 -7.63 4.28
C TYR A 331 19.87 -8.14 3.34
N ARG A 332 18.75 -7.40 3.26
CA ARG A 332 17.50 -7.91 2.68
C ARG A 332 17.64 -8.28 1.21
N LYS A 333 17.23 -9.51 0.84
CA LYS A 333 17.21 -9.99 -0.55
C LYS A 333 15.77 -10.20 -1.01
N THR A 334 15.48 -9.84 -2.25
CA THR A 334 14.18 -10.11 -2.87
C THR A 334 14.00 -11.61 -3.11
N SER A 335 15.09 -12.32 -3.43
CA SER A 335 15.12 -13.77 -3.59
C SER A 335 14.93 -14.59 -2.29
N ASP A 336 15.02 -13.95 -1.11
CA ASP A 336 14.72 -14.63 0.16
C ASP A 336 13.21 -14.79 0.41
N ASP A 337 12.37 -14.09 -0.38
CA ASP A 337 10.95 -13.90 -0.12
C ASP A 337 10.71 -13.46 1.34
N LEU A 338 10.05 -14.31 2.13
CA LEU A 338 9.81 -14.14 3.57
C LEU A 338 10.59 -15.14 4.43
N ARG A 339 11.42 -16.02 3.86
CA ARG A 339 12.07 -17.14 4.57
C ARG A 339 12.95 -16.69 5.73
N VAL A 340 13.82 -15.70 5.49
CA VAL A 340 14.71 -15.13 6.52
C VAL A 340 13.90 -14.45 7.64
N VAL A 341 12.87 -13.70 7.28
CA VAL A 341 12.03 -12.97 8.24
C VAL A 341 11.19 -13.93 9.08
N ASN A 342 10.59 -14.94 8.47
CA ASN A 342 9.83 -15.97 9.17
C ASN A 342 10.72 -16.76 10.13
N ALA A 343 11.94 -17.10 9.71
CA ALA A 343 12.92 -17.77 10.58
C ALA A 343 13.25 -16.95 11.83
N MET A 344 13.52 -15.64 11.66
CA MET A 344 13.83 -14.73 12.77
C MET A 344 12.63 -14.52 13.71
N ASN A 345 11.43 -14.35 13.14
CA ASN A 345 10.20 -14.19 13.92
C ASN A 345 9.86 -15.44 14.74
N LYS A 346 9.93 -16.64 14.13
CA LYS A 346 9.73 -17.92 14.83
C LYS A 346 10.78 -18.15 15.92
N LEU A 347 12.01 -17.70 15.67
CA LEU A 347 13.07 -17.76 16.66
C LEU A 347 12.87 -16.74 17.79
N GLY A 348 12.08 -15.67 17.57
CA GLY A 348 11.90 -14.59 18.55
C GLY A 348 13.11 -13.67 18.63
N VAL A 349 13.80 -13.46 17.52
CA VAL A 349 15.00 -12.62 17.43
C VAL A 349 14.69 -11.32 16.69
N ASP A 350 14.86 -10.21 17.39
CA ASP A 350 14.87 -8.88 16.77
C ASP A 350 16.09 -8.71 15.85
N TYR A 351 15.90 -8.03 14.73
CA TYR A 351 16.98 -7.79 13.77
C TYR A 351 16.90 -6.38 13.15
N ILE A 352 18.04 -5.89 12.68
CA ILE A 352 18.19 -4.61 12.00
C ILE A 352 18.36 -4.89 10.50
N ALA A 353 17.34 -4.59 9.71
CA ALA A 353 17.42 -4.71 8.26
C ALA A 353 18.41 -3.69 7.67
N ARG A 354 19.23 -4.11 6.71
CA ARG A 354 20.13 -3.28 5.90
C ARG A 354 19.83 -3.48 4.40
N PRO A 355 20.06 -2.47 3.55
CA PRO A 355 20.07 -2.66 2.10
C PRO A 355 21.09 -3.73 1.70
N PRO A 356 20.84 -4.54 0.66
CA PRO A 356 21.77 -5.60 0.29
C PRO A 356 23.07 -5.02 -0.31
N GLU A 357 24.22 -5.54 0.12
CA GLU A 357 25.55 -5.16 -0.42
C GLU A 357 25.84 -5.81 -1.78
N LEU A 358 25.19 -6.93 -2.06
CA LEU A 358 25.24 -7.66 -3.33
C LEU A 358 23.85 -7.64 -3.98
N PRO A 359 23.71 -7.95 -5.28
CA PRO A 359 22.40 -8.02 -5.95
C PRO A 359 21.34 -8.76 -5.10
N ASP A 360 20.13 -8.22 -5.08
CA ASP A 360 18.99 -8.70 -4.29
C ASP A 360 18.38 -10.00 -4.85
N SER A 361 18.64 -10.29 -6.13
CA SER A 361 18.39 -11.58 -6.78
C SER A 361 19.21 -12.74 -6.22
N LEU A 362 20.26 -12.47 -5.43
CA LEU A 362 21.07 -13.49 -4.78
C LEU A 362 20.46 -13.89 -3.45
N VAL A 363 20.22 -15.18 -3.27
CA VAL A 363 19.69 -15.70 -2.01
C VAL A 363 20.68 -15.48 -0.87
N THR A 364 20.16 -15.27 0.33
CA THR A 364 20.94 -15.34 1.56
C THR A 364 21.52 -16.74 1.71
N ASN A 365 22.83 -16.81 1.94
CA ASN A 365 23.54 -18.09 2.07
C ASN A 365 24.65 -18.07 3.12
N GLY A 366 24.76 -17.01 3.92
CA GLY A 366 25.81 -16.95 4.92
C GLY A 366 25.51 -16.03 6.09
N LEU A 367 26.29 -16.23 7.14
CA LEU A 367 26.34 -15.39 8.33
C LEU A 367 27.74 -14.80 8.48
N ALA A 368 27.83 -13.50 8.69
CA ALA A 368 29.06 -12.88 9.19
C ALA A 368 28.91 -12.56 10.67
N CYS A 369 29.93 -12.83 11.49
CA CYS A 369 29.84 -12.64 12.94
C CYS A 369 31.00 -11.83 13.50
N GLY A 370 30.73 -11.19 14.64
CA GLY A 370 31.71 -10.41 15.42
C GLY A 370 32.47 -11.26 16.43
N PRO A 371 33.64 -10.78 16.91
CA PRO A 371 34.54 -11.55 17.77
C PRO A 371 33.93 -11.86 19.15
N THR A 372 33.01 -11.05 19.65
CA THR A 372 32.34 -11.24 20.95
C THR A 372 30.94 -11.84 20.81
N THR A 373 30.59 -12.36 19.63
CA THR A 373 29.28 -12.98 19.37
C THR A 373 29.21 -14.34 20.05
N PRO A 374 28.22 -14.61 20.91
CA PRO A 374 28.05 -15.91 21.54
C PRO A 374 27.88 -17.02 20.49
N PRO A 375 28.65 -18.13 20.57
CA PRO A 375 28.54 -19.24 19.63
C PRO A 375 27.11 -19.80 19.54
N ASN A 376 26.41 -19.89 20.67
CA ASN A 376 25.03 -20.37 20.71
C ASN A 376 24.06 -19.47 19.93
N ALA A 377 24.32 -18.17 19.86
CA ALA A 377 23.52 -17.24 19.05
C ALA A 377 23.70 -17.51 17.55
N ILE A 378 24.93 -17.76 17.13
CA ILE A 378 25.27 -18.13 15.75
C ILE A 378 24.59 -19.46 15.39
N LYS A 379 24.69 -20.48 16.26
CA LYS A 379 24.04 -21.79 16.06
C LYS A 379 22.53 -21.68 15.95
N ALA A 380 21.89 -20.99 16.89
CA ALA A 380 20.44 -20.85 16.94
C ALA A 380 19.90 -20.18 15.67
N LEU A 381 20.55 -19.10 15.23
CA LEU A 381 20.16 -18.39 14.02
C LEU A 381 20.40 -19.21 12.75
N ALA A 382 21.57 -19.87 12.63
CA ALA A 382 21.88 -20.73 11.48
C ALA A 382 20.83 -21.85 11.33
N ARG A 383 20.51 -22.54 12.43
CA ARG A 383 19.46 -23.59 12.45
C ARG A 383 18.10 -23.05 12.04
N ALA A 384 17.70 -21.90 12.59
CA ALA A 384 16.40 -21.33 12.28
C ALA A 384 16.28 -20.99 10.79
N LEU A 385 17.32 -20.42 10.22
CA LEU A 385 17.38 -20.05 8.80
C LEU A 385 17.35 -21.29 7.90
N ILE A 386 18.17 -22.30 8.20
CA ILE A 386 18.23 -23.55 7.41
C ILE A 386 16.89 -24.29 7.46
N ARG A 387 16.27 -24.40 8.64
CA ARG A 387 14.96 -25.05 8.82
C ARG A 387 13.85 -24.38 8.00
N ASP A 388 13.91 -23.06 7.83
CA ASP A 388 12.94 -22.28 7.06
C ASP A 388 13.37 -22.11 5.58
N GLY A 389 14.31 -22.94 5.09
CA GLY A 389 14.66 -23.03 3.68
C GLY A 389 15.62 -21.96 3.18
N VAL A 390 16.38 -21.31 4.07
CA VAL A 390 17.49 -20.40 3.72
C VAL A 390 18.80 -21.19 3.71
N PRO A 391 19.51 -21.30 2.56
CA PRO A 391 20.64 -22.21 2.41
C PRO A 391 21.94 -21.64 3.01
N ILE A 392 22.02 -21.51 4.34
CA ILE A 392 23.23 -21.04 5.03
C ILE A 392 24.35 -22.06 4.85
N ALA A 393 25.30 -21.75 3.97
CA ALA A 393 26.43 -22.59 3.60
C ALA A 393 27.76 -22.09 4.18
N ARG A 394 27.80 -20.87 4.73
CA ARG A 394 29.02 -20.24 5.24
C ARG A 394 28.79 -19.39 6.49
N ILE A 395 29.72 -19.49 7.43
CA ILE A 395 29.83 -18.59 8.58
C ILE A 395 31.24 -18.03 8.61
N ALA A 396 31.42 -16.72 8.74
CA ALA A 396 32.76 -16.12 8.71
C ALA A 396 32.88 -14.88 9.62
N PRO A 397 34.08 -14.56 10.13
CA PRO A 397 34.32 -13.28 10.79
C PRO A 397 34.26 -12.12 9.77
N TYR A 398 33.99 -10.91 10.25
CA TYR A 398 34.10 -9.71 9.42
C TYR A 398 35.54 -9.44 8.97
N ASN A 399 35.70 -8.86 7.78
CA ASN A 399 37.00 -8.36 7.31
C ASN A 399 37.61 -7.29 8.26
N ASN A 400 36.76 -6.55 8.99
CA ASN A 400 37.16 -5.65 10.07
C ASN A 400 36.40 -6.00 11.38
N ALA A 401 36.72 -7.17 11.95
CA ALA A 401 36.02 -7.75 13.10
C ALA A 401 36.05 -6.90 14.37
N GLN A 402 37.08 -6.07 14.56
CA GLN A 402 37.26 -5.28 15.80
C GLN A 402 36.17 -4.21 15.98
N ALA A 403 35.59 -3.68 14.91
CA ALA A 403 34.57 -2.62 14.95
C ALA A 403 33.13 -3.13 15.15
N LYS A 404 32.90 -4.45 15.14
CA LYS A 404 31.56 -5.07 15.09
C LYS A 404 31.38 -6.12 16.19
N GLN A 405 31.58 -5.71 17.44
CA GLN A 405 31.39 -6.57 18.62
C GLN A 405 29.92 -7.02 18.77
N GLY A 406 29.71 -8.29 19.13
CA GLY A 406 28.39 -8.84 19.45
C GLY A 406 27.40 -8.74 18.30
N ARG A 407 27.84 -8.94 17.05
CA ARG A 407 27.03 -8.72 15.85
C ARG A 407 26.96 -9.98 14.99
N ILE A 408 25.78 -10.27 14.44
CA ILE A 408 25.59 -11.25 13.37
C ILE A 408 24.96 -10.53 12.19
N GLU A 409 25.47 -10.76 10.98
CA GLU A 409 24.93 -10.26 9.73
C GLU A 409 24.47 -11.44 8.87
N VAL A 410 23.19 -11.45 8.51
CA VAL A 410 22.58 -12.41 7.58
C VAL A 410 22.69 -11.85 6.18
N LEU A 411 23.43 -12.52 5.30
CA LEU A 411 23.88 -11.97 4.02
C LEU A 411 24.09 -13.04 2.93
N SER A 412 24.35 -12.57 1.71
CA SER A 412 24.87 -13.40 0.62
C SER A 412 26.39 -13.30 0.58
N THR A 413 27.06 -14.41 0.33
CA THR A 413 28.52 -14.51 0.20
C THR A 413 28.91 -14.75 -1.26
N ALA A 414 29.95 -14.05 -1.73
CA ALA A 414 30.41 -14.13 -3.12
C ALA A 414 30.94 -15.53 -3.51
N ASN A 415 31.41 -16.33 -2.54
CA ASN A 415 31.89 -17.70 -2.77
C ASN A 415 30.80 -18.63 -3.33
N GLY A 416 29.52 -18.28 -3.10
CA GLY A 416 28.36 -19.00 -3.62
C GLY A 416 27.82 -18.49 -4.97
N ILE A 417 28.53 -17.57 -5.62
CA ILE A 417 28.12 -16.96 -6.88
C ILE A 417 29.02 -17.52 -7.99
N ASP A 418 28.42 -17.91 -9.10
CA ASP A 418 29.13 -18.22 -10.34
C ASP A 418 29.69 -16.92 -10.93
N PRO A 419 31.02 -16.81 -11.14
CA PRO A 419 31.65 -15.57 -11.58
C PRO A 419 31.27 -15.16 -13.02
N ILE A 420 30.77 -16.10 -13.83
CA ILE A 420 30.41 -15.90 -15.24
C ILE A 420 28.94 -15.52 -15.35
N THR A 421 28.05 -16.33 -14.77
CA THR A 421 26.60 -16.08 -14.87
C THR A 421 26.11 -15.06 -13.86
N ARG A 422 26.94 -14.71 -12.87
CA ARG A 422 26.57 -13.91 -11.68
C ARG A 422 25.34 -14.48 -10.96
N SER A 423 25.04 -15.77 -11.15
CA SER A 423 23.95 -16.49 -10.51
C SER A 423 24.46 -17.33 -9.34
N PHE A 424 23.55 -17.81 -8.49
CA PHE A 424 23.91 -18.74 -7.42
C PHE A 424 24.47 -20.04 -8.00
N LYS A 425 25.55 -20.58 -7.44
CA LYS A 425 26.04 -21.92 -7.83
C LYS A 425 24.98 -22.94 -7.45
N GLN A 426 24.46 -23.68 -8.42
CA GLN A 426 23.32 -24.59 -8.24
C GLN A 426 23.53 -25.70 -7.18
N ASN A 427 24.77 -25.94 -6.74
CA ASN A 427 25.16 -27.07 -5.88
C ASN A 427 25.61 -26.68 -4.45
N LEU A 428 25.26 -25.49 -3.94
CA LEU A 428 25.62 -25.12 -2.56
C LEU A 428 24.75 -25.89 -1.54
N LYS A 429 25.39 -26.78 -0.78
CA LYS A 429 24.77 -27.46 0.36
C LYS A 429 24.76 -26.55 1.60
N PRO A 430 23.64 -26.44 2.33
CA PRO A 430 23.62 -25.82 3.64
C PRO A 430 24.51 -26.56 4.63
N LEU A 431 24.98 -25.87 5.67
CA LEU A 431 25.72 -26.48 6.78
C LEU A 431 24.89 -27.59 7.45
N SER A 432 25.52 -28.74 7.68
CA SER A 432 24.95 -29.85 8.44
C SER A 432 24.86 -29.52 9.94
N GLU A 433 24.02 -30.25 10.68
CA GLU A 433 23.93 -30.10 12.14
C GLU A 433 25.28 -30.34 12.84
N ILE A 434 26.08 -31.29 12.35
CA ILE A 434 27.42 -31.58 12.88
C ILE A 434 28.35 -30.36 12.70
N GLU A 435 28.30 -29.72 11.53
CA GLU A 435 29.08 -28.51 11.26
C GLU A 435 28.62 -27.34 12.14
N ILE A 436 27.31 -27.16 12.33
CA ILE A 436 26.75 -26.14 13.22
C ILE A 436 27.16 -26.39 14.68
N ASP A 437 27.10 -27.64 15.14
CA ASP A 437 27.48 -28.00 16.52
C ASP A 437 28.96 -27.76 16.81
N SER A 438 29.82 -27.88 15.80
CA SER A 438 31.26 -27.60 15.91
C SER A 438 31.60 -26.12 16.16
N ILE A 439 30.64 -25.20 15.98
CA ILE A 439 30.85 -23.76 16.16
C ILE A 439 31.11 -23.45 17.63
N ASN A 440 32.36 -23.16 17.99
CA ASN A 440 32.76 -22.77 19.35
C ASN A 440 33.16 -21.29 19.45
N SER A 441 33.28 -20.59 18.32
CA SER A 441 33.65 -19.19 18.19
C SER A 441 33.31 -18.70 16.77
N CYS A 442 33.31 -17.38 16.57
CA CYS A 442 33.15 -16.82 15.23
C CYS A 442 34.44 -17.04 14.39
N ARG A 443 34.48 -18.13 13.64
CA ARG A 443 35.57 -18.48 12.71
C ARG A 443 35.00 -18.85 11.34
N SER A 444 35.84 -18.74 10.32
CA SER A 444 35.48 -19.16 8.96
C SER A 444 35.15 -20.65 8.95
N LEU A 445 33.92 -20.96 8.53
CA LEU A 445 33.38 -22.29 8.32
C LEU A 445 32.63 -22.27 6.99
N GLU A 446 32.96 -23.21 6.11
CA GLU A 446 32.28 -23.45 4.84
C GLU A 446 31.81 -24.90 4.81
N SER A 447 30.64 -25.15 4.23
CA SER A 447 30.12 -26.51 4.08
C SER A 447 31.12 -27.41 3.35
N LYS A 448 31.39 -28.58 3.91
CA LYS A 448 32.17 -29.62 3.22
C LYS A 448 31.25 -30.34 2.22
N SER A 449 31.69 -30.39 0.97
CA SER A 449 30.98 -31.01 -0.17
C SER A 449 30.61 -32.46 0.07
#